data_AF-A0A3N5GL07-F1
#
_entry.id   AF-A0A3N5GL07-F1
#
_cell.length_a   1.000
_cell.length_b   1.000
_cell.length_c   1.000
_cell.angle_alpha   90.00
_cell.angle_beta   90.00
_cell.angle_gamma   90.00
#
_symmetry.space_group_name_H-M   'P 1'
#
loop_
_entity.id
_entity.type
_entity.pdbx_description
1 polymer ?
#
loop_
_entity_poly.entity_id
_entity_poly.type
_entity_poly.pdbx_seq_one_letter_code
_entity_poly.pdbx_strand_id
1 'polypeptide(L)'
;MAEAPPFGRVLEPTSTGHVEWALTVNQSPAAWTIDWRRPAEQIFDRARLQPVVAAWSGRLPLLRGAAAIRTERDWYLWQFDGTSSTWEAGAYRLENRVSMTHDPRRVAATGGDATDPQGHVLELVQAELAGARISPDSDQAHGTGDHNGV
;
A
#
# COMPACT_ATOMS: atom_id res chain seq x y z
N MET A 1 27.99 3.45 14.82
CA MET A 1 27.54 3.58 13.41
C MET A 1 26.29 2.73 13.28
N ALA A 2 25.13 3.34 13.07
CA ALA A 2 23.87 2.61 12.95
C ALA A 2 23.81 1.98 11.55
N GLU A 3 23.68 0.66 11.51
CA GLU A 3 23.46 -0.13 10.30
C GLU A 3 22.10 0.26 9.71
N ALA A 4 22.09 0.79 8.48
CA ALA A 4 20.85 1.03 7.75
C ALA A 4 20.15 -0.33 7.50
N PRO A 5 18.83 -0.45 7.69
CA PRO A 5 18.14 -1.72 7.46
C PRO A 5 18.29 -2.17 5.99
N PRO A 6 18.35 -3.49 5.73
CA PRO A 6 18.70 -4.03 4.42
C PRO A 6 17.51 -3.87 3.45
N PHE A 7 17.36 -2.70 2.87
CA PHE A 7 16.54 -2.52 1.67
C PHE A 7 17.37 -2.96 0.46
N GLY A 8 17.40 -4.28 0.24
CA GLY A 8 18.23 -4.87 -0.80
C GLY A 8 17.79 -6.28 -1.19
N ARG A 9 16.62 -6.38 -1.83
CA ARG A 9 16.41 -7.42 -2.86
C ARG A 9 15.80 -6.75 -4.08
N VAL A 10 16.66 -6.54 -5.08
CA VAL A 10 16.26 -6.28 -6.46
C VAL A 10 15.45 -7.51 -6.90
N LEU A 11 14.18 -7.31 -7.24
CA LEU A 11 13.43 -8.33 -7.98
C LEU A 11 14.02 -8.35 -9.39
N GLU A 12 14.48 -9.52 -9.83
CA GLU A 12 14.94 -9.70 -11.21
C GLU A 12 13.76 -9.40 -12.16
N PRO A 13 13.96 -8.57 -13.20
CA PRO A 13 12.94 -8.36 -14.22
C PRO A 13 12.66 -9.70 -14.90
N THR A 14 11.39 -10.10 -14.98
CA THR A 14 11.02 -11.27 -15.78
C THR A 14 11.38 -11.02 -17.25
N SER A 15 11.77 -12.09 -17.96
CA SER A 15 12.42 -12.07 -19.28
C SER A 15 11.59 -11.46 -20.43
N THR A 16 10.45 -10.86 -20.15
CA THR A 16 9.54 -10.19 -21.10
C THR A 16 9.66 -8.67 -21.10
N GLY A 17 10.53 -8.07 -20.26
CA GLY A 17 10.65 -6.60 -20.17
C GLY A 17 9.38 -5.90 -19.66
N HIS A 18 8.39 -6.70 -19.25
CA HIS A 18 7.19 -6.27 -18.57
C HIS A 18 7.42 -6.57 -17.10
N VAL A 19 7.53 -5.55 -16.24
CA VAL A 19 7.47 -5.79 -14.80
C VAL A 19 6.08 -6.33 -14.54
N GLU A 20 5.92 -7.64 -14.40
CA GLU A 20 4.72 -8.18 -13.76
C GLU A 20 4.67 -7.54 -12.39
N TRP A 21 3.70 -6.64 -12.18
CA TRP A 21 3.52 -5.92 -10.94
C TRP A 21 3.25 -6.94 -9.83
N ALA A 22 4.34 -7.33 -9.18
CA ALA A 22 4.42 -8.59 -8.46
C ALA A 22 3.75 -8.49 -7.11
N LEU A 23 2.76 -9.35 -6.90
CA LEU A 23 2.40 -9.81 -5.58
C LEU A 23 3.43 -10.86 -5.19
N THR A 24 4.17 -10.65 -4.11
CA THR A 24 4.99 -11.71 -3.53
C THR A 24 4.46 -12.03 -2.16
N VAL A 25 4.05 -13.28 -1.97
CA VAL A 25 3.73 -13.83 -0.66
C VAL A 25 4.90 -14.69 -0.22
N ASN A 26 5.66 -14.23 0.76
CA ASN A 26 6.71 -15.04 1.38
C ASN A 26 6.14 -15.71 2.62
N GLN A 27 6.20 -17.04 2.66
CA GLN A 27 5.66 -17.82 3.76
C GLN A 27 6.76 -18.44 4.61
N SER A 28 6.55 -18.38 5.91
CA SER A 28 7.27 -19.15 6.91
C SER A 28 6.26 -19.63 7.95
N PRO A 29 6.49 -20.76 8.64
CA PRO A 29 5.56 -21.27 9.64
C PRO A 29 5.28 -20.29 10.79
N ALA A 30 6.17 -19.31 11.00
CA ALA A 30 6.03 -18.28 12.02
C ALA A 30 5.41 -16.96 11.53
N ALA A 31 5.47 -16.67 10.22
CA ALA A 31 5.01 -15.40 9.66
C ALA A 31 4.85 -15.50 8.15
N TRP A 32 3.94 -14.72 7.59
CA TRP A 32 3.88 -14.52 6.14
C TRP A 32 3.87 -13.04 5.81
N THR A 33 4.37 -12.68 4.64
CA THR A 33 4.49 -11.28 4.21
C THR A 33 3.81 -11.07 2.87
N ILE A 34 2.96 -10.05 2.77
CA ILE A 34 2.43 -9.51 1.51
C ILE A 34 3.37 -8.41 1.06
N ASP A 35 3.82 -8.48 -0.19
CA ASP A 35 4.46 -7.37 -0.88
C ASP A 35 3.57 -6.95 -2.05
N TRP A 36 3.03 -5.74 -1.97
CA TRP A 36 2.21 -5.09 -2.98
C TRP A 36 3.03 -3.99 -3.64
N ARG A 37 3.03 -3.98 -4.98
CA ARG A 37 3.79 -3.02 -5.81
C ARG A 37 2.93 -2.47 -6.93
N ARG A 38 3.03 -1.15 -7.14
CA ARG A 38 2.40 -0.44 -8.25
C ARG A 38 3.31 0.65 -8.81
N PRO A 39 3.14 1.01 -10.09
CA PRO A 39 3.87 2.12 -10.70
C PRO A 39 3.70 3.42 -9.89
N ALA A 40 4.74 4.26 -9.85
CA ALA A 40 4.69 5.58 -9.20
C ALA A 40 3.69 6.55 -9.88
N GLU A 41 3.20 6.24 -11.06
CA GLU A 41 2.16 6.97 -11.79
C GLU A 41 0.78 6.83 -11.12
N GLN A 42 0.61 5.85 -10.22
CA GLN A 42 -0.53 5.82 -9.33
C GLN A 42 -0.30 6.81 -8.20
N ILE A 43 -1.03 7.92 -8.25
CA ILE A 43 -0.97 9.00 -7.26
C ILE A 43 -2.14 8.86 -6.30
N PHE A 44 -1.87 9.03 -5.01
CA PHE A 44 -2.85 8.93 -3.94
C PHE A 44 -3.11 10.29 -3.29
N ASP A 45 -4.36 10.51 -2.88
CA ASP A 45 -4.77 11.67 -2.09
C ASP A 45 -4.28 11.49 -0.66
N ARG A 46 -3.49 12.45 -0.16
CA ARG A 46 -2.88 12.36 1.17
C ARG A 46 -3.93 12.34 2.29
N ALA A 47 -4.97 13.16 2.19
CA ALA A 47 -5.98 13.31 3.24
C ALA A 47 -6.84 12.04 3.39
N ARG A 48 -7.08 11.31 2.30
CA ARG A 48 -7.77 10.02 2.27
C ARG A 48 -6.84 8.87 2.65
N LEU A 49 -5.57 8.92 2.24
CA LEU A 49 -4.60 7.87 2.51
C LEU A 49 -4.19 7.80 3.99
N GLN A 50 -3.95 8.94 4.63
CA GLN A 50 -3.47 9.00 6.01
C GLN A 50 -4.38 8.24 7.02
N PRO A 51 -5.71 8.45 7.06
CA PRO A 51 -6.58 7.72 7.99
C PRO A 51 -6.67 6.21 7.66
N VAL A 52 -6.57 5.83 6.39
CA VAL A 52 -6.51 4.41 5.97
C VAL A 52 -5.27 3.74 6.55
N VAL A 53 -4.11 4.33 6.30
CA VAL A 53 -2.81 3.79 6.72
C VAL A 53 -2.69 3.77 8.25
N ALA A 54 -3.22 4.79 8.94
CA ALA A 54 -3.25 4.83 10.41
C ALA A 54 -4.15 3.74 11.01
N ALA A 55 -5.20 3.31 10.30
CA ALA A 55 -6.12 2.28 10.77
C ALA A 55 -5.58 0.86 10.61
N TRP A 56 -4.58 0.64 9.74
CA TRP A 56 -4.04 -0.70 9.47
C TRP A 56 -3.54 -1.43 10.72
N SER A 57 -2.82 -0.75 11.62
CA SER A 57 -2.30 -1.37 12.85
C SER A 57 -3.39 -1.84 13.82
N GLY A 58 -4.58 -1.22 13.78
CA GLY A 58 -5.73 -1.61 14.61
C GLY A 58 -6.68 -2.60 13.93
N ARG A 59 -6.68 -2.68 12.59
CA ARG A 59 -7.58 -3.53 11.80
C ARG A 59 -6.95 -4.84 11.35
N LEU A 60 -5.64 -4.82 11.10
CA LEU A 60 -4.90 -5.95 10.58
C LEU A 60 -4.03 -6.54 11.70
N PRO A 61 -3.91 -7.88 11.80
CA PRO A 61 -3.03 -8.52 12.77
C PRO A 61 -1.56 -8.44 12.30
N LEU A 62 -1.03 -7.23 12.26
CA LEU A 62 0.32 -6.93 11.78
C LEU A 62 1.36 -7.25 12.86
N LEU A 63 2.44 -7.90 12.44
CA LEU A 63 3.68 -7.97 13.19
C LEU A 63 4.56 -6.76 12.87
N ARG A 64 4.65 -6.42 11.58
CA ARG A 64 5.38 -5.25 11.05
C ARG A 64 4.75 -4.81 9.74
N GLY A 65 4.97 -3.55 9.38
CA GLY A 65 4.54 -3.02 8.10
C GLY A 65 5.44 -1.88 7.63
N ALA A 66 5.53 -1.71 6.33
CA ALA A 66 6.17 -0.56 5.71
C ALA A 66 5.45 -0.21 4.41
N ALA A 67 5.25 1.07 4.15
CA ALA A 67 4.74 1.54 2.87
C ALA A 67 5.54 2.74 2.38
N ALA A 68 5.75 2.82 1.08
CA ALA A 68 6.22 4.01 0.37
C ALA A 68 5.18 4.32 -0.69
N ILE A 69 4.45 5.41 -0.51
CA ILE A 69 3.32 5.77 -1.38
C ILE A 69 3.53 7.19 -1.90
N ARG A 70 3.40 7.34 -3.21
CA ARG A 70 3.39 8.64 -3.87
C ARG A 70 2.05 9.31 -3.63
N THR A 71 2.10 10.44 -2.96
CA THR A 71 1.02 11.40 -2.91
C THR A 71 1.35 12.55 -3.86
N GLU A 72 0.35 13.22 -4.44
CA GLU A 72 0.48 14.44 -5.26
C GLU A 72 1.91 14.74 -5.80
N ARG A 73 2.71 15.54 -5.05
CA ARG A 73 4.11 15.90 -5.37
C ARG A 73 5.15 15.23 -4.48
N ASP A 74 4.74 14.50 -3.45
CA ASP A 74 5.61 14.04 -2.37
C ASP A 74 5.49 12.53 -2.16
N TRP A 75 6.56 11.94 -1.64
CA TRP A 75 6.54 10.57 -1.17
C TRP A 75 6.27 10.55 0.32
N TYR A 76 5.47 9.60 0.78
CA TYR A 76 5.29 9.36 2.20
C TYR A 76 5.64 7.93 2.54
N LEU A 77 6.29 7.80 3.70
CA LEU A 77 6.71 6.55 4.29
C LEU A 77 5.85 6.26 5.50
N TRP A 78 5.23 5.09 5.50
CA TRP A 78 4.63 4.50 6.68
C TRP A 78 5.53 3.40 7.20
N GLN A 79 5.68 3.31 8.51
CA GLN A 79 6.31 2.17 9.15
C GLN A 79 5.49 1.77 10.36
N PHE A 80 5.41 0.47 10.62
CA PHE A 80 4.84 -0.11 11.82
C PHE A 80 5.80 -1.17 12.37
N ASP A 81 6.24 -0.98 13.61
CA ASP A 81 7.25 -1.85 14.25
C ASP A 81 6.64 -3.04 15.02
N GLY A 82 5.31 -3.08 15.14
CA GLY A 82 4.57 -4.01 16.00
C GLY A 82 3.89 -3.31 17.18
N THR A 83 4.35 -2.11 17.54
CA THR A 83 3.82 -1.33 18.66
C THR A 83 3.30 0.03 18.22
N SER A 84 4.08 0.73 17.39
CA SER A 84 3.77 2.10 16.96
C SER A 84 3.83 2.21 15.46
N SER A 85 3.12 3.19 14.92
CA SER A 85 3.19 3.54 13.50
C SER A 85 3.71 4.95 13.32
N THR A 86 4.64 5.14 12.39
CA THR A 86 5.10 6.45 11.93
C THR A 86 4.60 6.73 10.51
N TRP A 87 4.40 8.01 10.22
CA TRP A 87 4.01 8.50 8.90
C TRP A 87 4.76 9.80 8.62
N GLU A 88 5.68 9.76 7.67
CA GLU A 88 6.62 10.86 7.43
C GLU A 88 6.86 11.08 5.93
N ALA A 89 7.27 12.30 5.57
CA ALA A 89 7.69 12.59 4.21
C ALA A 89 8.99 11.84 3.88
N GLY A 90 9.07 11.30 2.68
CA GLY A 90 10.16 10.44 2.22
C GLY A 90 10.87 10.95 0.98
N ALA A 91 12.02 10.35 0.71
CA ALA A 91 12.75 10.56 -0.53
C ALA A 91 12.03 9.92 -1.73
N TYR A 92 12.36 10.41 -2.93
CA TYR A 92 11.87 9.89 -4.20
C TYR A 92 12.04 8.37 -4.34
N ARG A 93 11.05 7.71 -4.96
CA ARG A 93 11.03 6.28 -5.29
C ARG A 93 10.49 6.08 -6.71
N LEU A 94 10.74 4.90 -7.26
CA LEU A 94 10.29 4.50 -8.59
C LEU A 94 8.93 3.80 -8.59
N GLU A 95 8.50 3.30 -7.43
CA GLU A 95 7.28 2.51 -7.30
C GLU A 95 6.58 2.79 -5.95
N ASN A 96 5.25 2.70 -5.97
CA ASN A 96 4.45 2.56 -4.77
C ASN A 96 4.63 1.15 -4.23
N ARG A 97 4.97 1.03 -2.95
CA ARG A 97 5.19 -0.28 -2.31
C ARG A 97 4.50 -0.33 -0.96
N VAL A 98 3.87 -1.45 -0.67
CA VAL A 98 3.33 -1.79 0.65
C VAL A 98 3.80 -3.18 1.00
N SER A 99 4.45 -3.33 2.15
CA SER A 99 4.94 -4.60 2.67
C SER A 99 4.37 -4.80 4.06
N MET A 100 3.68 -5.90 4.28
CA MET A 100 3.00 -6.20 5.54
C MET A 100 3.31 -7.62 5.97
N THR A 101 3.80 -7.78 7.20
CA THR A 101 4.09 -9.09 7.80
C THR A 101 3.04 -9.41 8.85
N HIS A 102 2.46 -10.60 8.77
CA HIS A 102 1.36 -11.06 9.62
C HIS A 102 1.73 -12.34 10.37
N ASP A 103 1.14 -12.49 11.55
CA ASP A 103 1.17 -13.76 12.28
C ASP A 103 -0.02 -14.63 11.81
N PRO A 104 0.22 -15.82 11.23
CA PRO A 104 -0.85 -16.67 10.69
C PRO A 104 -1.84 -17.12 11.76
N ARG A 105 -1.42 -17.25 13.03
CA ARG A 105 -2.30 -17.68 14.13
C ARG A 105 -3.26 -16.56 14.53
N ARG A 106 -2.80 -15.31 14.52
CA ARG A 106 -3.64 -14.13 14.79
C ARG A 106 -4.67 -13.91 13.67
N VAL A 107 -4.31 -14.15 12.42
CA VAL A 107 -5.25 -14.02 11.29
C VAL A 107 -6.37 -15.06 11.39
N ALA A 108 -6.04 -16.33 11.67
CA ALA A 108 -7.02 -17.39 11.87
C ALA A 108 -8.00 -17.10 13.04
N ALA A 109 -7.53 -16.42 14.09
CA ALA A 109 -8.38 -15.99 15.21
C ALA A 109 -9.32 -14.82 14.88
N THR A 110 -9.11 -14.13 13.76
CA THR A 110 -9.92 -12.97 13.33
C THR A 110 -11.20 -13.39 12.59
N GLY A 111 -11.47 -14.71 12.46
CA GLY A 111 -12.72 -15.24 11.91
C GLY A 111 -12.81 -15.20 10.38
N GLY A 112 -11.70 -14.95 9.68
CA GLY A 112 -11.64 -15.08 8.22
C GLY A 112 -11.76 -16.53 7.77
N ASP A 113 -12.29 -16.74 6.56
CA ASP A 113 -12.26 -18.04 5.90
C ASP A 113 -10.81 -18.56 5.89
N ALA A 114 -10.56 -19.65 6.62
CA ALA A 114 -9.21 -20.15 6.88
C ALA A 114 -8.51 -20.67 5.62
N THR A 115 -9.24 -20.75 4.50
CA THR A 115 -8.77 -21.33 3.24
C THR A 115 -7.88 -20.35 2.47
N ASP A 116 -8.12 -19.03 2.56
CA ASP A 116 -7.25 -18.01 1.97
C ASP A 116 -7.23 -16.67 2.75
N PRO A 117 -6.64 -16.65 3.95
CA PRO A 117 -6.46 -15.42 4.73
C PRO A 117 -5.61 -14.36 4.01
N GLN A 118 -4.83 -14.77 3.02
CA GLN A 118 -3.84 -13.93 2.34
C GLN A 118 -4.51 -13.11 1.23
N GLY A 119 -5.29 -13.78 0.37
CA GLY A 119 -6.12 -13.11 -0.62
C GLY A 119 -7.06 -12.11 0.03
N HIS A 120 -7.68 -12.46 1.16
CA HIS A 120 -8.58 -11.54 1.86
C HIS A 120 -7.89 -10.24 2.34
N VAL A 121 -6.74 -10.35 3.01
CA VAL A 121 -5.98 -9.15 3.45
C VAL A 121 -5.51 -8.33 2.25
N LEU A 122 -5.07 -9.00 1.19
CA LEU A 122 -4.66 -8.32 -0.03
C LEU A 122 -5.82 -7.56 -0.69
N GLU A 123 -7.00 -8.18 -0.83
CA GLU A 123 -8.18 -7.52 -1.38
C GLU A 123 -8.58 -6.31 -0.55
N LEU A 124 -8.52 -6.42 0.77
CA LEU A 124 -8.79 -5.31 1.68
C LEU A 124 -7.81 -4.14 1.45
N VAL A 125 -6.50 -4.42 1.43
CA VAL A 125 -5.48 -3.38 1.18
C VAL A 125 -5.67 -2.75 -0.20
N GLN A 126 -5.98 -3.55 -1.23
CA GLN A 126 -6.25 -3.04 -2.57
C GLN A 126 -7.51 -2.15 -2.61
N ALA A 127 -8.60 -2.56 -1.97
CA ALA A 127 -9.84 -1.79 -1.91
C ALA A 127 -9.65 -0.46 -1.16
N GLU A 128 -8.93 -0.49 -0.04
CA GLU A 128 -8.62 0.70 0.76
C GLU A 128 -7.72 1.68 -0.03
N LEU A 129 -6.68 1.19 -0.69
CA LEU A 129 -5.81 2.03 -1.53
C LEU A 129 -6.56 2.56 -2.77
N ALA A 130 -7.43 1.77 -3.38
CA ALA A 130 -8.24 2.22 -4.51
C ALA A 130 -9.15 3.40 -4.13
N GLY A 131 -9.72 3.40 -2.92
CA GLY A 131 -10.52 4.52 -2.41
C GLY A 131 -9.73 5.82 -2.16
N ALA A 132 -8.42 5.71 -1.93
CA ALA A 132 -7.51 6.84 -1.74
C ALA A 132 -6.83 7.30 -3.03
N ARG A 133 -7.00 6.60 -4.14
CA ARG A 133 -6.35 6.93 -5.42
C ARG A 133 -6.98 8.18 -6.04
N ILE A 134 -6.14 9.06 -6.60
CA ILE A 134 -6.59 10.15 -7.46
C ILE A 134 -6.82 9.56 -8.85
N SER A 135 -8.08 9.54 -9.30
CA SER A 135 -8.40 9.21 -10.68
C SER A 135 -7.85 10.31 -11.59
N PRO A 136 -7.18 9.99 -12.71
CA PRO A 136 -6.65 10.99 -13.62
C PRO A 136 -7.72 11.84 -14.32
N ASP A 137 -9.01 11.57 -14.11
CA ASP A 137 -10.12 12.29 -14.72
C ASP A 137 -11.29 12.43 -13.73
N SER A 138 -11.34 13.53 -13.01
CA SER A 138 -12.58 14.03 -12.37
C SER A 138 -12.63 15.56 -12.31
N ASP A 139 -11.66 16.24 -12.93
CA ASP A 139 -11.55 17.71 -12.99
C ASP A 139 -11.90 18.25 -14.40
N GLN A 140 -12.81 17.59 -15.13
CA GLN A 140 -13.31 18.08 -16.43
C GLN A 140 -14.84 18.08 -16.58
N ALA A 141 -15.59 17.92 -15.49
CA ALA A 141 -17.05 18.05 -15.54
C ALA A 141 -17.54 18.94 -14.40
N HIS A 142 -17.33 20.26 -14.50
CA HIS A 142 -18.26 21.33 -14.08
C HIS A 142 -17.58 22.69 -14.24
N GLY A 143 -17.58 23.24 -15.46
CA GLY A 143 -16.88 24.50 -15.71
C GLY A 143 -17.10 25.14 -17.06
N THR A 144 -18.34 25.21 -17.56
CA THR A 144 -18.86 26.27 -18.45
C THR A 144 -20.38 26.16 -18.36
N GLY A 145 -21.11 27.11 -17.79
CA GLY A 145 -21.06 28.53 -18.11
C GLY A 145 -22.34 28.85 -18.88
N ASP A 146 -23.31 29.37 -18.14
CA ASP A 146 -24.53 30.08 -18.56
C ASP A 146 -24.42 30.74 -19.95
N HIS A 147 -25.44 30.57 -20.80
CA HIS A 147 -25.85 31.59 -21.77
C HIS A 147 -27.39 31.62 -21.87
N ASN A 148 -27.93 32.60 -21.17
CA ASN A 148 -29.23 33.23 -21.32
C ASN A 148 -29.53 33.69 -22.78
N GLY A 149 -30.80 33.65 -23.20
CA GLY A 149 -31.29 34.45 -24.33
C GLY A 149 -32.40 33.83 -25.21
N VAL A 150 -33.66 33.92 -24.77
CA VAL A 150 -34.85 34.19 -25.62
C VAL A 150 -35.78 35.11 -24.85
#